data_AF-A0A918BW99-F1
#
_entry.id   AF-A0A918BW99-F1
#
_cell.length_a   1.000
_cell.length_b   1.000
_cell.length_c   1.000
_cell.angle_alpha   90.00
_cell.angle_beta   90.00
_cell.angle_gamma   90.00
#
_symmetry.space_group_name_H-M   'P 1'
#
loop_
_entity.id
_entity.type
_entity.pdbx_description
1 polymer ?
#
loop_
_entity_poly.entity_id
_entity_poly.type
_entity_poly.pdbx_seq_one_letter_code
_entity_poly.pdbx_strand_id
1 'polypeptide(L)'
;MPEFQRWTGAVVLAGAVLLAGGTGQAAQRVQASRVGGDIDVYRIDEPTVNQAVTSYPDIRFQAGDVVSVSAGGCVQTGGRGRTWKRYVDPSGPNSARLYHGLIQLPGAARVPLQTMIGQMLRVSAGTLQLGYQDDGYGDNGYTSHDDGTDNQCRGVENAWVLVVVQHSRPAASAQFTPIAPTAGVSGLPILTTDYRSPGYNTSDPKWASNVCHGQRWLSNDPPRYEWTPVYTPNSEYDDDAAGLSGLAFFPQEVGENHGLSGNDVPFTHPFGFDWETFIAPDPAFTGLLAPSNSGKSPSGAPLEGEYLDAAERAAQLGLSAPSGIMGTETDRDLLPLIYRANDLDRVALFGRWIVDCGHDDFHAEIHPPLLFVKAQALPAGASPEAPASGAASVTFSRVVGRPFLVGQEFGDGNLRTHLEKEVAKALSPVPLSNRIEAHPNVYQKPFSGVHVFSYVVRAPVLQPAASGPLSGSQLVCTFHFTVRSGVAVQVTRESADSVRVYISMNPVTYRPAALPVRHDLNVSFSDLKKQNADTADYINGALAAAYITRGPLFGALIGRGILTDRYDAPIAASVHDGEIVSVPVTSLGGQRQFSVDDAQPFPVYGWLKLEWQATRLRPPVRVPINPVPVQPIHR
;
A
#
# COMPACT_ATOMS: atom_id res chain seq x y z
N MET A 1 39.09 -9.15 -25.16
CA MET A 1 38.80 -10.48 -24.58
C MET A 1 40.11 -11.09 -24.12
N PRO A 2 40.17 -11.84 -23.01
CA PRO A 2 39.39 -11.81 -21.75
C PRO A 2 40.32 -11.29 -20.60
N GLU A 3 39.93 -11.02 -19.34
CA GLU A 3 39.06 -11.74 -18.39
C GLU A 3 38.38 -10.75 -17.43
N PHE A 4 37.09 -10.97 -17.15
CA PHE A 4 36.34 -10.36 -16.06
C PHE A 4 36.00 -11.46 -15.05
N GLN A 5 36.58 -11.39 -13.85
CA GLN A 5 36.24 -12.23 -12.71
C GLN A 5 35.04 -11.61 -11.98
N ARG A 6 33.87 -12.23 -12.07
CA ARG A 6 32.72 -11.93 -11.21
C ARG A 6 32.68 -12.94 -10.06
N TRP A 7 32.65 -12.42 -8.84
CA TRP A 7 32.33 -13.16 -7.62
C TRP A 7 30.81 -13.35 -7.54
N THR A 8 30.36 -14.60 -7.58
CA THR A 8 29.00 -15.01 -7.18
C THR A 8 29.09 -15.66 -5.81
N GLY A 9 28.56 -14.99 -4.78
CA GLY A 9 28.28 -15.61 -3.49
C GLY A 9 26.99 -16.42 -3.58
N ALA A 10 27.11 -17.74 -3.47
CA ALA A 10 26.02 -18.69 -3.51
C ALA A 10 25.35 -18.84 -2.13
N VAL A 11 24.02 -18.74 -2.08
CA VAL A 11 23.21 -19.35 -1.02
C VAL A 11 22.94 -20.80 -1.43
N VAL A 12 23.33 -21.73 -0.56
CA VAL A 12 23.20 -23.17 -0.77
C VAL A 12 21.74 -23.59 -0.59
N LEU A 13 21.06 -23.91 -1.69
CA LEU A 13 19.84 -24.71 -1.71
C LEU A 13 20.24 -26.17 -1.92
N ALA A 14 20.15 -26.98 -0.86
CA ALA A 14 20.31 -28.42 -0.95
C ALA A 14 19.03 -29.05 -1.52
N GLY A 15 19.00 -29.28 -2.84
CA GLY A 15 18.02 -30.11 -3.52
C GLY A 15 18.73 -31.06 -4.46
N ALA A 16 18.65 -32.37 -4.20
CA ALA A 16 19.24 -33.39 -5.05
C ALA A 16 18.52 -33.41 -6.42
N VAL A 17 19.23 -33.05 -7.50
CA VAL A 17 18.74 -33.16 -8.87
C VAL A 17 19.27 -34.47 -9.46
N LEU A 18 18.37 -35.42 -9.69
CA LEU A 18 18.60 -36.52 -10.62
C LEU A 18 18.41 -35.98 -12.04
N LEU A 19 19.50 -35.83 -12.78
CA LEU A 19 19.49 -35.45 -14.19
C LEU A 19 19.11 -36.67 -15.04
N ALA A 20 17.87 -36.71 -15.52
CA ALA A 20 17.49 -37.47 -16.70
C ALA A 20 17.06 -36.48 -17.79
N GLY A 21 17.82 -36.46 -18.89
CA GLY A 21 17.56 -35.61 -20.04
C GLY A 21 16.32 -36.06 -20.82
N GLY A 22 15.41 -35.11 -21.05
CA GLY A 22 14.31 -35.23 -22.00
C GLY A 22 13.89 -33.84 -22.46
N THR A 23 13.90 -33.61 -23.77
CA THR A 23 13.36 -32.41 -24.42
C THR A 23 11.83 -32.43 -24.29
N GLY A 24 11.29 -31.85 -23.22
CA GLY A 24 9.86 -31.74 -22.96
C GLY A 24 9.35 -30.30 -23.16
N GLN A 25 8.07 -30.18 -23.54
CA GLN A 25 7.30 -28.93 -23.46
C GLN A 25 7.63 -28.19 -22.15
N ALA A 26 7.76 -26.86 -22.19
CA ALA A 26 7.88 -26.09 -20.97
C ALA A 26 6.70 -26.44 -20.04
N ALA A 27 7.04 -27.04 -18.90
CA ALA A 27 6.08 -27.58 -17.96
C ALA A 27 5.53 -26.43 -17.10
N GLN A 28 4.25 -26.51 -16.78
CA GLN A 28 3.60 -25.68 -15.77
C GLN A 28 4.50 -25.51 -14.55
N ARG A 29 4.64 -24.27 -14.05
CA ARG A 29 5.44 -23.95 -12.87
C ARG A 29 4.56 -23.33 -11.80
N VAL A 30 4.61 -23.88 -10.59
CA VAL A 30 3.92 -23.33 -9.41
C VAL A 30 4.97 -22.82 -8.45
N GLN A 31 4.92 -21.53 -8.15
CA GLN A 31 5.74 -20.86 -7.15
C GLN A 31 4.82 -20.49 -5.98
N ALA A 32 5.24 -20.86 -4.78
CA ALA A 32 4.57 -20.46 -3.55
C ALA A 32 5.49 -19.54 -2.77
N SER A 33 4.98 -18.38 -2.35
CA SER A 33 5.61 -17.51 -1.39
C SER A 33 4.65 -17.23 -0.24
N ARG A 34 5.20 -16.91 0.92
CA ARG A 34 4.43 -16.48 2.09
C ARG A 34 4.77 -15.03 2.36
N VAL A 35 3.75 -14.18 2.40
CA VAL A 35 3.90 -12.75 2.70
C VAL A 35 3.36 -12.51 4.11
N GLY A 36 4.24 -12.21 5.06
CA GLY A 36 3.86 -12.12 6.47
C GLY A 36 3.46 -13.48 7.07
N GLY A 37 2.63 -13.46 8.12
CA GLY A 37 2.31 -14.67 8.92
C GLY A 37 1.14 -15.52 8.42
N ASP A 38 0.22 -14.94 7.65
CA ASP A 38 -1.09 -15.55 7.34
C ASP A 38 -1.51 -15.41 5.87
N ILE A 39 -0.60 -14.96 4.98
CA ILE A 39 -0.89 -14.84 3.54
C ILE A 39 0.03 -15.76 2.76
N ASP A 40 -0.56 -16.70 2.04
CA ASP A 40 0.12 -17.51 1.05
C ASP A 40 -0.19 -16.97 -0.36
N VAL A 41 0.84 -16.77 -1.18
CA VAL A 41 0.74 -16.29 -2.56
C VAL A 41 1.24 -17.40 -3.48
N TYR A 42 0.39 -17.81 -4.42
CA TYR A 42 0.71 -18.83 -5.41
C TYR A 42 0.71 -18.23 -6.81
N ARG A 43 1.85 -18.29 -7.50
CA ARG A 43 1.97 -17.98 -8.92
C ARG A 43 2.05 -19.27 -9.72
N ILE A 44 1.13 -19.44 -10.67
CA ILE A 44 1.07 -20.57 -11.60
C ILE A 44 1.38 -20.02 -12.98
N ASP A 45 2.59 -20.27 -13.48
CA ASP A 45 2.99 -19.95 -14.85
C ASP A 45 2.69 -21.12 -15.77
N GLU A 46 2.22 -20.81 -16.98
CA GLU A 46 1.83 -21.78 -18.01
C GLU A 46 0.82 -22.81 -17.47
N PRO A 47 -0.36 -22.39 -16.94
CA PRO A 47 -1.37 -23.29 -16.42
C PRO A 47 -1.76 -24.33 -17.48
N THR A 48 -2.02 -25.57 -17.05
CA THR A 48 -2.34 -26.65 -17.98
C THR A 48 -3.62 -26.36 -18.76
N VAL A 49 -3.51 -26.31 -20.09
CA VAL A 49 -4.59 -25.94 -21.03
C VAL A 49 -4.97 -27.04 -22.02
N ASN A 50 -4.28 -28.18 -21.99
CA ASN A 50 -4.53 -29.36 -22.82
C ASN A 50 -5.50 -30.35 -22.16
N GLN A 51 -6.28 -29.90 -21.18
CA GLN A 51 -7.37 -30.64 -20.58
C GLN A 51 -8.38 -29.68 -19.96
N ALA A 52 -9.60 -30.15 -19.76
CA ALA A 52 -10.69 -29.32 -19.23
C ALA A 52 -10.47 -28.88 -17.78
N VAL A 53 -9.76 -29.69 -16.97
CA VAL A 53 -9.60 -29.47 -15.53
C VAL A 53 -8.23 -29.95 -15.06
N THR A 54 -7.59 -29.15 -14.22
CA THR A 54 -6.34 -29.46 -13.54
C THR A 54 -6.50 -29.16 -12.05
N SER A 55 -6.25 -30.16 -11.21
CA SER A 55 -6.29 -30.02 -9.74
C SER A 55 -4.93 -29.63 -9.19
N TYR A 56 -4.91 -28.72 -8.21
CA TYR A 56 -3.71 -28.23 -7.53
C TYR A 56 -3.77 -28.63 -6.05
N PRO A 57 -3.40 -29.88 -5.69
CA PRO A 57 -3.55 -30.40 -4.33
C PRO A 57 -2.67 -29.71 -3.28
N ASP A 58 -1.62 -29.02 -3.73
CA ASP A 58 -0.68 -28.29 -2.87
C ASP A 58 -1.16 -26.87 -2.55
N ILE A 59 -2.14 -26.36 -3.30
CA ILE A 59 -2.82 -25.08 -3.01
C ILE A 59 -4.07 -25.42 -2.21
N ARG A 60 -3.93 -25.41 -0.88
CA ARG A 60 -4.97 -25.81 0.06
C ARG A 60 -5.58 -24.60 0.73
N PHE A 61 -6.90 -24.62 0.87
CA PHE A 61 -7.67 -23.61 1.56
C PHE A 61 -8.25 -24.19 2.85
N GLN A 62 -8.27 -23.37 3.89
CA GLN A 62 -9.02 -23.61 5.11
C GLN A 62 -10.40 -22.95 5.00
N ALA A 63 -11.38 -23.49 5.73
CA ALA A 63 -12.70 -22.89 5.74
C ALA A 63 -12.65 -21.47 6.31
N GLY A 64 -13.14 -20.50 5.54
CA GLY A 64 -13.16 -19.09 5.91
C GLY A 64 -12.04 -18.26 5.28
N ASP A 65 -11.03 -18.87 4.68
CA ASP A 65 -9.95 -18.16 3.97
C ASP A 65 -10.53 -17.15 2.98
N VAL A 66 -9.86 -16.01 2.84
CA VAL A 66 -10.22 -14.98 1.86
C VAL A 66 -9.23 -15.05 0.71
N VAL A 67 -9.75 -15.25 -0.50
CA VAL A 67 -8.96 -15.49 -1.70
C VAL A 67 -9.14 -14.35 -2.69
N SER A 68 -8.04 -13.80 -3.18
CA SER A 68 -8.00 -12.88 -4.33
C SER A 68 -7.30 -13.57 -5.50
N VAL A 69 -7.84 -13.40 -6.71
CA VAL A 69 -7.32 -14.03 -7.92
C VAL A 69 -6.98 -12.98 -8.96
N SER A 70 -5.88 -13.18 -9.66
CA SER A 70 -5.52 -12.43 -10.87
C SER A 70 -4.92 -13.37 -11.89
N ALA A 71 -5.04 -13.04 -13.16
CA ALA A 71 -4.47 -13.84 -14.24
C ALA A 71 -4.25 -12.95 -15.45
N GLY A 72 -3.43 -13.44 -16.37
CA GLY A 72 -3.13 -12.77 -17.62
C GLY A 72 -2.35 -13.68 -18.56
N GLY A 73 -1.72 -13.05 -19.55
CA GLY A 73 -0.94 -13.72 -20.57
C GLY A 73 -1.78 -14.37 -21.67
N CYS A 74 -1.09 -15.08 -22.57
CA CYS A 74 -1.68 -15.74 -23.72
C CYS A 74 -1.37 -17.23 -23.78
N VAL A 75 -2.22 -17.95 -24.52
CA VAL A 75 -2.13 -19.39 -24.72
C VAL A 75 -2.48 -19.77 -26.15
N GLN A 76 -1.88 -20.84 -26.65
CA GLN A 76 -2.19 -21.45 -27.94
C GLN A 76 -3.44 -22.33 -27.82
N THR A 77 -4.42 -22.12 -28.69
CA THR A 77 -5.70 -22.86 -28.74
C THR A 77 -5.78 -23.85 -29.89
N GLY A 78 -4.63 -24.17 -30.51
CA GLY A 78 -4.59 -25.07 -31.65
C GLY A 78 -5.19 -24.53 -32.96
N GLY A 79 -5.27 -25.41 -33.96
CA GLY A 79 -5.86 -25.11 -35.27
C GLY A 79 -4.94 -24.42 -36.29
N ARG A 80 -5.55 -23.77 -37.30
CA ARG A 80 -4.86 -23.05 -38.38
C ARG A 80 -5.07 -21.54 -38.25
N GLY A 81 -4.06 -20.75 -38.58
CA GLY A 81 -4.13 -19.28 -38.59
C GLY A 81 -3.51 -18.66 -37.34
N ARG A 82 -4.16 -17.63 -36.79
CA ARG A 82 -3.74 -17.01 -35.53
C ARG A 82 -4.35 -17.76 -34.36
N THR A 83 -3.53 -18.59 -33.74
CA THR A 83 -3.91 -19.61 -32.76
C THR A 83 -3.73 -19.16 -31.32
N TRP A 84 -3.06 -18.03 -31.09
CA TRP A 84 -2.87 -17.49 -29.74
C TRP A 84 -4.01 -16.57 -29.32
N LYS A 85 -4.45 -16.73 -28.08
CA LYS A 85 -5.55 -15.96 -27.48
C LYS A 85 -5.21 -15.56 -26.05
N ARG A 86 -5.75 -14.42 -25.59
CA ARG A 86 -5.63 -14.03 -24.19
C ARG A 86 -6.31 -15.06 -23.30
N TYR A 87 -5.63 -15.46 -22.22
CA TYR A 87 -6.10 -16.51 -21.34
C TYR A 87 -7.37 -16.13 -20.56
N VAL A 88 -7.57 -14.84 -20.27
CA VAL A 88 -8.67 -14.35 -19.43
C VAL A 88 -9.85 -13.86 -20.28
N ASP A 89 -9.60 -13.01 -21.27
CA ASP A 89 -10.60 -12.28 -22.05
C ASP A 89 -10.30 -12.35 -23.56
N PRO A 90 -10.37 -13.57 -24.15
CA PRO A 90 -10.02 -13.81 -25.54
C PRO A 90 -10.93 -13.01 -26.49
N SER A 91 -10.36 -12.61 -27.64
CA SER A 91 -11.13 -12.01 -28.75
C SER A 91 -11.14 -12.90 -30.00
N GLY A 92 -12.14 -12.69 -30.85
CA GLY A 92 -12.31 -13.38 -32.12
C GLY A 92 -13.46 -14.40 -32.14
N PRO A 93 -13.56 -15.21 -33.20
CA PRO A 93 -14.62 -16.20 -33.34
C PRO A 93 -14.71 -17.14 -32.12
N ASN A 94 -15.94 -17.43 -31.69
CA ASN A 94 -16.26 -18.29 -30.53
C ASN A 94 -15.73 -17.81 -29.17
N SER A 95 -15.02 -16.69 -29.05
CA SER A 95 -14.40 -16.27 -27.78
C SER A 95 -15.42 -15.91 -26.68
N ALA A 96 -16.66 -15.64 -27.05
CA ALA A 96 -17.78 -15.47 -26.12
C ALA A 96 -18.14 -16.78 -25.36
N ARG A 97 -17.69 -17.94 -25.84
CA ARG A 97 -17.99 -19.26 -25.25
C ARG A 97 -16.77 -20.18 -25.06
N LEU A 98 -15.66 -19.94 -25.75
CA LEU A 98 -14.45 -20.76 -25.72
C LEU A 98 -13.19 -19.92 -25.45
N TYR A 99 -12.06 -20.61 -25.28
CA TYR A 99 -10.69 -20.11 -25.25
C TYR A 99 -10.28 -19.28 -24.04
N HIS A 100 -10.88 -19.55 -22.89
CA HIS A 100 -10.60 -18.84 -21.65
C HIS A 100 -10.37 -19.79 -20.48
N GLY A 101 -9.57 -19.32 -19.53
CA GLY A 101 -9.34 -19.98 -18.26
C GLY A 101 -10.61 -20.06 -17.41
N LEU A 102 -10.75 -21.17 -16.72
CA LEU A 102 -11.77 -21.41 -15.71
C LEU A 102 -11.10 -21.56 -14.35
N ILE A 103 -11.83 -21.20 -13.29
CA ILE A 103 -11.39 -21.42 -11.90
C ILE A 103 -12.54 -21.99 -11.08
N GLN A 104 -12.19 -22.89 -10.17
CA GLN A 104 -13.11 -23.40 -9.16
C GLN A 104 -12.41 -23.33 -7.80
N LEU A 105 -12.93 -22.46 -6.94
CA LEU A 105 -12.56 -22.38 -5.53
C LEU A 105 -13.43 -23.35 -4.72
N PRO A 106 -12.95 -23.87 -3.58
CA PRO A 106 -13.74 -24.80 -2.77
C PRO A 106 -15.04 -24.16 -2.28
N GLY A 107 -16.15 -24.89 -2.45
CA GLY A 107 -17.49 -24.42 -2.11
C GLY A 107 -18.12 -23.49 -3.15
N ALA A 108 -17.46 -23.23 -4.29
CA ALA A 108 -17.99 -22.44 -5.40
C ALA A 108 -18.16 -23.28 -6.67
N ALA A 109 -19.04 -22.82 -7.56
CA ALA A 109 -19.14 -23.36 -8.92
C ALA A 109 -17.91 -22.97 -9.75
N ARG A 110 -17.61 -23.77 -10.78
CA ARG A 110 -16.58 -23.43 -11.76
C ARG A 110 -17.09 -22.32 -12.68
N VAL A 111 -16.32 -21.25 -12.81
CA VAL A 111 -16.68 -20.05 -13.57
C VAL A 111 -15.50 -19.54 -14.39
N PRO A 112 -15.72 -18.69 -15.41
CA PRO A 112 -14.64 -18.00 -16.12
C PRO A 112 -13.76 -17.21 -15.17
N LEU A 113 -12.44 -17.29 -15.35
CA LEU A 113 -11.48 -16.66 -14.45
C LEU A 113 -11.68 -15.13 -14.40
N GLN A 114 -12.08 -14.52 -15.52
CA GLN A 114 -12.46 -13.11 -15.63
C GLN A 114 -13.48 -12.66 -14.56
N THR A 115 -14.42 -13.52 -14.16
CA THR A 115 -15.45 -13.14 -13.17
C THR A 115 -14.90 -13.06 -11.75
N MET A 116 -13.75 -13.69 -11.48
CA MET A 116 -13.12 -13.70 -10.15
C MET A 116 -12.07 -12.59 -9.98
N ILE A 117 -11.53 -12.06 -11.09
CA ILE A 117 -10.46 -11.04 -11.03
C ILE A 117 -10.99 -9.78 -10.32
N GLY A 118 -10.23 -9.32 -9.33
CA GLY A 118 -10.59 -8.14 -8.52
C GLY A 118 -11.63 -8.42 -7.44
N GLN A 119 -12.02 -9.67 -7.21
CA GLN A 119 -12.88 -10.07 -6.09
C GLN A 119 -12.05 -10.61 -4.93
N MET A 120 -12.55 -10.41 -3.71
CA MET A 120 -12.10 -11.10 -2.50
C MET A 120 -13.20 -12.08 -2.05
N LEU A 121 -12.90 -13.38 -2.11
CA LEU A 121 -13.89 -14.43 -1.94
C LEU A 121 -13.59 -15.27 -0.72
N ARG A 122 -14.59 -15.45 0.16
CA ARG A 122 -14.50 -16.44 1.22
C ARG A 122 -14.69 -17.84 0.65
N VAL A 123 -13.81 -18.77 1.02
CA VAL A 123 -13.83 -20.15 0.49
C VAL A 123 -14.08 -21.17 1.59
N SER A 124 -14.56 -22.35 1.18
CA SER A 124 -14.62 -23.51 2.07
C SER A 124 -13.25 -24.22 2.14
N ALA A 125 -13.12 -25.21 3.03
CA ALA A 125 -11.92 -26.05 3.02
C ALA A 125 -11.85 -26.87 1.73
N GLY A 126 -10.67 -26.98 1.12
CA GLY A 126 -10.47 -27.76 -0.10
C GLY A 126 -9.21 -27.37 -0.87
N THR A 127 -9.19 -27.63 -2.18
CA THR A 127 -8.05 -27.35 -3.06
C THR A 127 -8.46 -26.56 -4.29
N LEU A 128 -7.49 -25.89 -4.93
CA LEU A 128 -7.72 -25.14 -6.16
C LEU A 128 -7.91 -26.10 -7.34
N GLN A 129 -8.85 -25.77 -8.23
CA GLN A 129 -8.88 -26.32 -9.58
C GLN A 129 -8.88 -25.19 -10.60
N LEU A 130 -8.01 -25.30 -11.60
CA LEU A 130 -8.09 -24.49 -12.81
C LEU A 130 -8.64 -25.35 -13.95
N GLY A 131 -9.21 -24.70 -14.95
CA GLY A 131 -9.63 -25.34 -16.18
C GLY A 131 -9.36 -24.46 -17.38
N TYR A 132 -9.58 -25.01 -18.56
CA TYR A 132 -9.54 -24.26 -19.80
C TYR A 132 -10.71 -24.68 -20.66
N GLN A 133 -11.48 -23.69 -21.14
CA GLN A 133 -12.65 -23.94 -21.96
C GLN A 133 -12.24 -23.97 -23.43
N ASP A 134 -12.38 -25.12 -24.09
CA ASP A 134 -12.06 -25.29 -25.51
C ASP A 134 -13.00 -26.33 -26.16
N ASP A 135 -13.02 -26.41 -27.49
CA ASP A 135 -13.68 -27.47 -28.26
C ASP A 135 -12.73 -28.62 -28.66
N GLY A 136 -11.42 -28.42 -28.48
CA GLY A 136 -10.37 -29.44 -28.58
C GLY A 136 -9.18 -29.09 -27.69
N TYR A 137 -8.47 -30.10 -27.17
CA TYR A 137 -7.39 -29.89 -26.21
C TYR A 137 -6.02 -30.41 -26.67
N GLY A 138 -5.99 -31.27 -27.70
CA GLY A 138 -4.78 -32.00 -28.09
C GLY A 138 -3.69 -31.12 -28.70
N ASP A 139 -4.05 -29.94 -29.18
CA ASP A 139 -3.18 -28.95 -29.82
C ASP A 139 -3.09 -27.63 -29.04
N ASN A 140 -3.54 -27.64 -27.78
CA ASN A 140 -3.37 -26.52 -26.87
C ASN A 140 -1.98 -26.53 -26.23
N GLY A 141 -1.45 -25.35 -25.95
CA GLY A 141 -0.17 -25.23 -25.26
C GLY A 141 0.46 -23.85 -25.33
N TYR A 142 1.78 -23.83 -25.26
CA TYR A 142 2.59 -22.61 -25.19
C TYR A 142 3.73 -22.61 -26.22
N THR A 143 3.51 -23.28 -27.35
CA THR A 143 4.50 -23.39 -28.42
C THR A 143 4.11 -22.54 -29.63
N SER A 144 5.09 -22.13 -30.44
CA SER A 144 4.82 -21.46 -31.72
C SER A 144 4.00 -20.18 -31.58
N HIS A 145 4.49 -19.23 -30.77
CA HIS A 145 3.81 -17.98 -30.45
C HIS A 145 3.48 -17.12 -31.69
N ASP A 146 2.20 -16.76 -31.85
CA ASP A 146 1.73 -15.78 -32.84
C ASP A 146 1.01 -14.61 -32.15
N ASP A 147 0.74 -13.53 -32.88
CA ASP A 147 0.17 -12.30 -32.30
C ASP A 147 -1.33 -12.43 -31.93
N GLY A 148 -1.99 -13.52 -32.31
CA GLY A 148 -3.41 -13.73 -32.06
C GLY A 148 -4.33 -12.85 -32.92
N THR A 149 -5.63 -13.13 -32.87
CA THR A 149 -6.63 -12.28 -33.53
C THR A 149 -6.52 -10.85 -32.98
N ASP A 150 -6.53 -9.85 -33.85
CA ASP A 150 -6.39 -8.42 -33.51
C ASP A 150 -5.14 -8.05 -32.71
N ASN A 151 -4.06 -8.81 -32.87
CA ASN A 151 -2.79 -8.63 -32.15
C ASN A 151 -2.92 -8.74 -30.62
N GLN A 152 -3.94 -9.46 -30.14
CA GLN A 152 -4.25 -9.58 -28.71
C GLN A 152 -3.12 -10.18 -27.86
N CYS A 153 -2.16 -10.86 -28.49
CA CYS A 153 -1.01 -11.49 -27.84
C CYS A 153 0.34 -10.90 -28.25
N ARG A 154 0.36 -9.82 -29.03
CA ARG A 154 1.61 -9.19 -29.46
C ARG A 154 2.36 -8.61 -28.26
N GLY A 155 3.55 -9.15 -27.98
CA GLY A 155 4.38 -8.72 -26.85
C GLY A 155 3.80 -9.09 -25.49
N VAL A 156 2.85 -10.02 -25.45
CA VAL A 156 2.25 -10.55 -24.22
C VAL A 156 2.93 -11.87 -23.88
N GLU A 157 3.26 -12.08 -22.60
CA GLU A 157 3.87 -13.33 -22.14
C GLU A 157 2.88 -14.50 -22.12
N ASN A 158 3.39 -15.70 -21.83
CA ASN A 158 2.57 -16.90 -21.63
C ASN A 158 1.59 -16.71 -20.47
N ALA A 159 0.50 -17.48 -20.50
CA ALA A 159 -0.54 -17.40 -19.48
C ALA A 159 -0.01 -17.66 -18.07
N TRP A 160 -0.60 -16.97 -17.09
CA TRP A 160 -0.30 -17.15 -15.68
C TRP A 160 -1.54 -16.88 -14.83
N VAL A 161 -1.56 -17.47 -13.62
CA VAL A 161 -2.58 -17.24 -12.59
C VAL A 161 -1.88 -16.96 -11.26
N LEU A 162 -2.30 -15.90 -10.58
CA LEU A 162 -1.88 -15.55 -9.24
C LEU A 162 -3.07 -15.73 -8.28
N VAL A 163 -2.88 -16.54 -7.24
CA VAL A 163 -3.85 -16.78 -6.17
C VAL A 163 -3.26 -16.31 -4.87
N VAL A 164 -3.89 -15.33 -4.23
CA VAL A 164 -3.51 -14.86 -2.90
C VAL A 164 -4.52 -15.39 -1.90
N VAL A 165 -4.04 -16.13 -0.90
CA VAL A 165 -4.83 -16.78 0.14
C VAL A 165 -4.49 -16.11 1.47
N GLN A 166 -5.42 -15.32 1.98
CA GLN A 166 -5.38 -14.86 3.36
C GLN A 166 -6.06 -15.92 4.23
N HIS A 167 -5.30 -16.56 5.10
CA HIS A 167 -5.85 -17.57 5.99
C HIS A 167 -6.77 -16.93 7.02
N SER A 168 -7.92 -17.56 7.23
CA SER A 168 -8.78 -17.23 8.37
C SER A 168 -8.00 -17.50 9.65
N ARG A 169 -7.76 -16.44 10.41
CA ARG A 169 -7.38 -16.64 11.81
C ARG A 169 -8.54 -17.36 12.48
N PRO A 170 -8.29 -18.38 13.32
CA PRO A 170 -9.31 -18.84 14.26
C PRO A 170 -9.87 -17.58 14.91
N ALA A 171 -11.20 -17.40 14.91
CA ALA A 171 -11.84 -16.31 15.65
C ALA A 171 -11.17 -16.31 17.00
N ALA A 172 -10.33 -15.30 17.25
CA ALA A 172 -9.34 -15.48 18.25
C ALA A 172 -10.11 -15.78 19.53
N SER A 173 -9.83 -16.92 20.15
CA SER A 173 -10.11 -17.07 21.58
C SER A 173 -9.24 -16.10 22.39
N ALA A 174 -8.56 -15.15 21.73
CA ALA A 174 -8.23 -13.87 22.30
C ALA A 174 -9.50 -13.31 22.93
N GLN A 175 -9.60 -13.56 24.24
CA GLN A 175 -9.24 -12.52 25.18
C GLN A 175 -8.29 -11.48 24.53
N PHE A 176 -8.80 -10.69 23.59
CA PHE A 176 -8.42 -9.31 23.51
C PHE A 176 -8.88 -8.79 24.85
N THR A 177 -7.96 -8.75 25.81
CA THR A 177 -8.15 -7.89 26.97
C THR A 177 -8.42 -6.54 26.35
N PRO A 178 -9.62 -5.96 26.50
CA PRO A 178 -9.82 -4.58 26.10
C PRO A 178 -8.63 -3.81 26.67
N ILE A 179 -7.97 -2.99 25.87
CA ILE A 179 -7.13 -1.95 26.45
C ILE A 179 -8.10 -1.22 27.37
N ALA A 180 -7.97 -1.45 28.67
CA ALA A 180 -8.83 -0.78 29.64
C ALA A 180 -8.69 0.70 29.32
N PRO A 181 -9.78 1.47 29.20
CA PRO A 181 -9.66 2.90 29.10
C PRO A 181 -8.84 3.35 30.32
N THR A 182 -7.57 3.65 30.10
CA THR A 182 -6.71 4.15 31.15
C THR A 182 -7.29 5.51 31.49
N ALA A 183 -7.69 5.72 32.75
CA ALA A 183 -8.16 7.03 33.17
C ALA A 183 -7.08 8.07 32.85
N GLY A 184 -7.37 8.97 31.91
CA GLY A 184 -6.41 9.98 31.43
C GLY A 184 -5.70 9.68 30.10
N VAL A 185 -5.88 8.51 29.47
CA VAL A 185 -5.37 8.26 28.10
C VAL A 185 -6.45 8.58 27.08
N SER A 186 -6.18 9.58 26.23
CA SER A 186 -6.99 9.88 25.05
C SER A 186 -6.68 8.88 23.94
N GLY A 187 -7.67 8.08 23.54
CA GLY A 187 -7.56 7.11 22.44
C GLY A 187 -8.36 5.85 22.72
N LEU A 188 -9.60 5.79 22.22
CA LEU A 188 -10.36 4.53 22.23
C LEU A 188 -9.71 3.54 21.25
N PRO A 189 -9.73 2.21 21.49
CA PRO A 189 -9.20 1.21 20.56
C PRO A 189 -10.14 1.01 19.35
N ILE A 190 -10.41 2.09 18.63
CA ILE A 190 -11.37 2.20 17.54
C ILE A 190 -10.77 1.85 16.17
N LEU A 191 -9.45 1.83 16.06
CA LEU A 191 -8.72 1.40 14.89
C LEU A 191 -7.44 0.67 15.30
N THR A 192 -7.24 -0.51 14.72
CA THR A 192 -6.00 -1.28 14.84
C THR A 192 -5.69 -2.00 13.53
N THR A 193 -4.46 -2.46 13.37
CA THR A 193 -4.15 -3.58 12.48
C THR A 193 -3.51 -4.70 13.29
N ASP A 194 -3.56 -5.90 12.74
CA ASP A 194 -2.90 -7.09 13.23
C ASP A 194 -1.97 -7.69 12.17
N TYR A 195 -1.61 -6.87 11.18
CA TYR A 195 -0.65 -7.17 10.13
C TYR A 195 0.70 -7.54 10.74
N ARG A 196 1.29 -8.61 10.22
CA ARG A 196 2.60 -9.11 10.66
C ARG A 196 3.62 -8.74 9.60
N SER A 197 4.42 -7.73 9.91
CA SER A 197 5.55 -7.34 9.08
C SER A 197 6.52 -8.53 8.89
N PRO A 198 7.20 -8.64 7.74
CA PRO A 198 8.26 -9.61 7.55
C PRO A 198 9.31 -9.53 8.67
N GLY A 199 9.84 -10.69 9.06
CA GLY A 199 10.82 -10.76 10.14
C GLY A 199 12.16 -10.12 9.74
N TYR A 200 12.69 -9.26 10.62
CA TYR A 200 14.03 -8.70 10.51
C TYR A 200 14.71 -8.75 11.87
N ASN A 201 16.02 -8.99 11.89
CA ASN A 201 16.76 -9.07 13.14
C ASN A 201 17.12 -7.67 13.66
N THR A 202 16.31 -7.14 14.57
CA THR A 202 16.56 -5.86 15.26
C THR A 202 17.26 -6.01 16.62
N SER A 203 17.78 -7.20 16.95
CA SER A 203 18.43 -7.45 18.24
C SER A 203 19.82 -6.80 18.38
N ASP A 204 20.48 -6.47 17.26
CA ASP A 204 21.72 -5.69 17.26
C ASP A 204 21.38 -4.21 17.46
N PRO A 205 21.86 -3.53 18.52
CA PRO A 205 21.63 -2.09 18.72
C PRO A 205 22.21 -1.21 17.60
N LYS A 206 23.02 -1.75 16.69
CA LYS A 206 23.53 -1.05 15.50
C LYS A 206 22.78 -1.40 14.23
N TRP A 207 21.70 -2.18 14.28
CA TRP A 207 21.03 -2.69 13.09
C TRP A 207 20.67 -1.57 12.10
N ALA A 208 20.17 -0.43 12.60
CA ALA A 208 19.74 0.69 11.75
C ALA A 208 20.94 1.40 11.12
N SER A 209 21.96 1.71 11.93
CA SER A 209 23.24 2.22 11.42
C SER A 209 23.87 1.30 10.37
N ASN A 210 23.78 -0.03 10.55
CA ASN A 210 24.30 -1.00 9.58
C ASN A 210 23.55 -0.95 8.23
N VAL A 211 22.24 -0.66 8.22
CA VAL A 211 21.47 -0.42 6.98
C VAL A 211 22.04 0.79 6.23
N CYS A 212 22.40 1.85 6.96
CA CYS A 212 23.06 3.04 6.41
C CYS A 212 24.58 2.90 6.26
N HIS A 213 25.17 1.70 6.45
CA HIS A 213 26.62 1.49 6.44
C HIS A 213 27.42 2.39 7.41
N GLY A 214 26.77 2.88 8.47
CA GLY A 214 27.34 3.81 9.45
C GLY A 214 27.65 5.18 8.87
N GLN A 215 27.03 5.54 7.74
CA GLN A 215 27.33 6.74 6.97
C GLN A 215 26.04 7.49 6.66
N ARG A 216 26.12 8.82 6.72
CA ARG A 216 25.03 9.69 6.29
C ARG A 216 24.94 9.70 4.77
N TRP A 217 23.73 9.78 4.23
CA TRP A 217 23.48 9.93 2.80
C TRP A 217 24.25 11.14 2.22
N LEU A 218 24.65 11.05 0.95
CA LEU A 218 25.58 11.94 0.24
C LEU A 218 27.04 11.95 0.73
N SER A 219 27.35 11.50 1.96
CA SER A 219 28.74 11.49 2.46
C SER A 219 29.65 10.50 1.71
N ASN A 220 29.10 9.36 1.26
CA ASN A 220 29.77 8.31 0.48
C ASN A 220 28.79 7.66 -0.51
N ASP A 221 29.27 6.69 -1.30
CA ASP A 221 28.45 5.95 -2.27
C ASP A 221 27.30 5.17 -1.57
N PRO A 222 27.57 4.34 -0.54
CA PRO A 222 26.55 3.90 0.41
C PRO A 222 26.40 4.91 1.57
N PRO A 223 25.20 5.08 2.13
CA PRO A 223 23.94 4.50 1.66
C PRO A 223 23.49 5.15 0.35
N ARG A 224 22.88 4.32 -0.52
CA ARG A 224 22.48 4.75 -1.86
C ARG A 224 21.37 5.79 -1.81
N TYR A 225 20.49 5.69 -0.82
CA TYR A 225 19.27 6.44 -0.64
C TYR A 225 19.29 7.14 0.73
N GLU A 226 18.61 8.28 0.82
CA GLU A 226 18.27 8.96 2.06
C GLU A 226 17.38 8.03 2.88
N TRP A 227 16.20 7.70 2.34
CA TRP A 227 15.29 6.74 2.94
C TRP A 227 15.62 5.34 2.43
N THR A 228 16.47 4.62 3.17
CA THR A 228 16.95 3.28 2.76
C THR A 228 16.02 2.20 3.30
N PRO A 229 15.35 1.39 2.45
CA PRO A 229 14.46 0.32 2.92
C PRO A 229 15.20 -0.76 3.70
N VAL A 230 14.59 -1.21 4.81
CA VAL A 230 15.17 -2.22 5.71
C VAL A 230 15.19 -3.61 5.06
N TYR A 231 14.11 -4.00 4.38
CA TYR A 231 14.01 -5.34 3.78
C TYR A 231 14.83 -5.49 2.50
N THR A 232 14.85 -4.44 1.68
CA THR A 232 15.48 -4.45 0.36
C THR A 232 16.27 -3.15 0.11
N PRO A 233 17.43 -2.94 0.76
CA PRO A 233 18.17 -1.66 0.73
C PRO A 233 18.58 -1.12 -0.66
N ASN A 234 18.49 -1.96 -1.70
CA ASN A 234 18.81 -1.58 -3.08
C ASN A 234 17.57 -1.36 -3.97
N SER A 235 16.36 -1.53 -3.45
CA SER A 235 15.10 -1.36 -4.18
C SER A 235 14.43 -0.06 -3.75
N GLU A 236 13.90 0.70 -4.70
CA GLU A 236 13.06 1.85 -4.39
C GLU A 236 11.61 1.47 -4.15
N TYR A 237 11.20 0.21 -4.35
CA TYR A 237 9.82 -0.23 -4.18
C TYR A 237 9.57 -0.89 -2.83
N ASP A 238 8.29 -0.92 -2.45
CA ASP A 238 7.80 -1.59 -1.25
C ASP A 238 7.62 -3.10 -1.50
N ASP A 239 8.66 -3.79 -1.98
CA ASP A 239 8.58 -5.23 -2.34
C ASP A 239 8.02 -6.07 -1.18
N ASP A 240 8.44 -5.71 0.03
CA ASP A 240 7.92 -6.15 1.31
C ASP A 240 7.43 -4.93 2.10
N ALA A 241 6.19 -4.97 2.59
CA ALA A 241 5.61 -3.88 3.39
C ALA A 241 5.63 -4.21 4.88
N ALA A 242 5.94 -3.22 5.71
CA ALA A 242 5.66 -3.25 7.14
C ALA A 242 4.27 -2.67 7.43
N GLY A 243 3.69 -3.07 8.56
CA GLY A 243 2.45 -2.49 9.08
C GLY A 243 2.65 -1.95 10.49
N LEU A 244 1.94 -0.88 10.82
CA LEU A 244 1.99 -0.19 12.11
C LEU A 244 0.57 0.17 12.56
N SER A 245 0.31 0.13 13.87
CA SER A 245 -0.88 0.70 14.50
C SER A 245 -0.45 1.50 15.72
N GLY A 246 -1.14 2.62 16.00
CA GLY A 246 -0.79 3.48 17.13
C GLY A 246 -1.65 4.73 17.25
N LEU A 247 -1.20 5.68 18.06
CA LEU A 247 -1.78 7.02 18.20
C LEU A 247 -0.87 8.04 17.50
N ALA A 248 -1.43 8.80 16.57
CA ALA A 248 -0.74 9.90 15.93
C ALA A 248 -0.65 11.10 16.87
N PHE A 249 0.44 11.85 16.78
CA PHE A 249 0.61 13.14 17.41
C PHE A 249 1.70 13.95 16.69
N PHE A 250 1.82 15.22 17.06
CA PHE A 250 2.80 16.14 16.48
C PHE A 250 3.64 16.77 17.60
N PRO A 251 4.98 16.68 17.54
CA PRO A 251 5.90 17.53 18.31
C PRO A 251 5.52 19.00 18.13
N GLN A 252 5.90 19.85 19.08
CA GLN A 252 5.40 21.24 19.09
C GLN A 252 5.73 21.99 17.80
N GLU A 253 6.99 21.98 17.36
CA GLU A 253 7.44 22.71 16.15
C GLU A 253 6.76 22.17 14.88
N VAL A 254 6.72 20.85 14.73
CA VAL A 254 6.04 20.15 13.63
C VAL A 254 4.54 20.49 13.62
N GLY A 255 3.89 20.47 14.79
CA GLY A 255 2.47 20.80 14.96
C GLY A 255 2.15 22.27 14.63
N GLU A 256 3.02 23.20 15.02
CA GLU A 256 2.91 24.63 14.68
C GLU A 256 3.03 24.86 13.16
N ASN A 257 3.78 24.00 12.46
CA ASN A 257 3.89 23.99 10.99
C ASN A 257 2.85 23.10 10.30
N HIS A 258 1.77 22.71 10.99
CA HIS A 258 0.71 21.84 10.46
C HIS A 258 1.21 20.48 9.94
N GLY A 259 2.23 19.93 10.60
CA GLY A 259 2.87 18.67 10.24
C GLY A 259 3.77 18.78 9.03
N LEU A 260 4.28 19.94 8.66
CA LEU A 260 5.20 20.07 7.54
C LEU A 260 6.66 20.05 8.04
N SER A 261 7.50 19.25 7.39
CA SER A 261 8.94 19.22 7.67
C SER A 261 9.60 20.57 7.31
N GLY A 262 10.72 20.84 7.96
CA GLY A 262 11.48 22.08 7.79
C GLY A 262 12.67 21.96 6.82
N ASN A 263 13.20 20.75 6.57
CA ASN A 263 14.57 20.55 6.12
C ASN A 263 14.79 19.59 4.92
N ASP A 264 13.84 19.53 3.99
CA ASP A 264 13.90 18.56 2.89
C ASP A 264 14.79 18.98 1.72
N VAL A 265 15.36 17.98 1.05
CA VAL A 265 16.04 18.17 -0.24
C VAL A 265 15.00 18.27 -1.36
N PRO A 266 14.84 19.42 -2.05
CA PRO A 266 13.74 19.59 -3.03
C PRO A 266 13.77 18.60 -4.19
N PHE A 267 14.94 18.04 -4.50
CA PHE A 267 15.15 17.13 -5.62
C PHE A 267 14.57 15.73 -5.38
N THR A 268 14.25 15.40 -4.13
CA THR A 268 13.58 14.15 -3.74
C THR A 268 12.13 14.37 -3.31
N HIS A 269 11.61 15.61 -3.39
CA HIS A 269 10.26 15.97 -2.94
C HIS A 269 9.48 16.76 -4.00
N PRO A 270 9.24 16.18 -5.19
CA PRO A 270 8.61 16.87 -6.31
C PRO A 270 7.11 17.10 -6.09
N PHE A 271 6.49 16.58 -5.02
CA PHE A 271 5.14 16.92 -4.54
C PHE A 271 5.20 17.78 -3.27
N GLY A 272 6.37 18.35 -2.99
CA GLY A 272 6.63 19.28 -1.90
C GLY A 272 7.04 18.64 -0.61
N PHE A 273 7.42 19.51 0.32
CA PHE A 273 7.96 19.09 1.60
C PHE A 273 7.05 18.08 2.27
N ASP A 274 7.68 17.21 3.03
CA ASP A 274 7.02 16.14 3.70
C ASP A 274 5.96 16.68 4.63
N TRP A 275 4.85 15.96 4.64
CA TRP A 275 3.99 15.95 5.78
C TRP A 275 4.45 14.83 6.72
N GLU A 276 4.83 15.23 7.93
CA GLU A 276 5.39 14.40 8.97
C GLU A 276 4.38 14.21 10.11
N THR A 277 4.26 12.98 10.59
CA THR A 277 3.47 12.62 11.76
C THR A 277 4.20 11.59 12.61
N PHE A 278 4.09 11.75 13.93
CA PHE A 278 4.71 10.84 14.88
C PHE A 278 3.67 9.90 15.46
N ILE A 279 4.02 8.62 15.58
CA ILE A 279 3.11 7.58 16.05
C ILE A 279 3.67 6.97 17.33
N ALA A 280 2.90 7.02 18.41
CA ALA A 280 3.13 6.18 19.59
C ALA A 280 2.64 4.75 19.24
N PRO A 281 3.55 3.79 18.98
CA PRO A 281 3.16 2.48 18.44
C PRO A 281 2.43 1.66 19.49
N ASP A 282 1.44 0.87 19.06
CA ASP A 282 0.92 -0.19 19.92
C ASP A 282 2.05 -1.21 20.22
N PRO A 283 2.03 -1.88 21.40
CA PRO A 283 3.13 -2.76 21.82
C PRO A 283 3.52 -3.86 20.84
N ALA A 284 2.59 -4.30 19.97
CA ALA A 284 2.87 -5.32 18.96
C ALA A 284 3.80 -4.85 17.82
N PHE A 285 4.00 -3.54 17.66
CA PHE A 285 4.73 -2.94 16.54
C PHE A 285 6.04 -2.27 16.95
N THR A 286 6.42 -2.31 18.23
CA THR A 286 7.66 -1.71 18.72
C THR A 286 8.92 -2.38 18.17
N GLY A 287 8.80 -3.59 17.61
CA GLY A 287 9.90 -4.27 16.92
C GLY A 287 10.38 -3.59 15.64
N LEU A 288 9.65 -2.59 15.13
CA LEU A 288 10.04 -1.76 14.00
C LEU A 288 10.93 -0.57 14.40
N LEU A 289 11.05 -0.27 15.68
CA LEU A 289 11.79 0.91 16.16
C LEU A 289 13.30 0.63 16.13
N ALA A 290 14.06 1.60 15.62
CA ALA A 290 15.49 1.71 15.88
C ALA A 290 15.73 2.22 17.31
N PRO A 291 16.91 1.98 17.90
CA PRO A 291 17.22 2.49 19.23
C PRO A 291 17.07 4.02 19.36
N SER A 292 17.42 4.78 18.31
CA SER A 292 17.33 6.25 18.24
C SER A 292 15.90 6.78 18.26
N ASN A 293 14.91 5.99 17.82
CA ASN A 293 13.49 6.35 17.91
C ASN A 293 13.00 6.60 19.36
N SER A 294 13.80 6.27 20.38
CA SER A 294 13.54 6.61 21.78
C SER A 294 13.88 8.05 22.16
N GLY A 295 14.47 8.83 21.25
CA GLY A 295 15.03 10.15 21.54
C GLY A 295 16.30 10.07 22.41
N LYS A 296 16.91 8.88 22.52
CA LYS A 296 18.07 8.61 23.36
C LYS A 296 19.11 7.78 22.63
N SER A 297 20.38 8.06 22.92
CA SER A 297 21.51 7.30 22.43
C SER A 297 21.54 5.89 23.04
N PRO A 298 22.36 4.96 22.50
CA PRO A 298 22.53 3.64 23.11
C PRO A 298 23.00 3.67 24.58
N SER A 299 23.64 4.76 25.03
CA SER A 299 24.04 4.95 26.42
C SER A 299 22.95 5.58 27.30
N GLY A 300 21.76 5.84 26.74
CA GLY A 300 20.63 6.46 27.41
C GLY A 300 20.72 7.98 27.56
N ALA A 301 21.71 8.63 26.94
CA ALA A 301 21.79 10.09 26.90
C ALA A 301 20.75 10.64 25.90
N PRO A 302 20.09 11.78 26.16
CA PRO A 302 19.22 12.40 25.17
C PRO A 302 19.96 12.63 23.84
N LEU A 303 19.30 12.32 22.73
CA LEU A 303 19.72 12.78 21.41
C LEU A 303 19.11 14.17 21.20
N GLU A 304 19.83 15.08 20.54
CA GLU A 304 19.22 16.32 20.05
C GLU A 304 18.37 15.99 18.82
N GLY A 305 17.23 16.65 18.65
CA GLY A 305 16.37 16.52 17.46
C GLY A 305 14.95 16.05 17.73
N GLU A 306 14.19 15.86 16.66
CA GLU A 306 12.72 15.73 16.66
C GLU A 306 12.22 14.52 17.46
N TYR A 307 12.99 13.43 17.55
CA TYR A 307 12.58 12.25 18.34
C TYR A 307 12.66 12.47 19.85
N LEU A 308 13.53 13.36 20.35
CA LEU A 308 13.50 13.77 21.75
C LEU A 308 12.25 14.62 22.01
N ASP A 309 11.97 15.60 21.15
CA ASP A 309 10.80 16.46 21.27
C ASP A 309 9.50 15.67 21.15
N ALA A 310 9.48 14.66 20.28
CA ALA A 310 8.38 13.71 20.15
C ALA A 310 8.19 12.89 21.44
N ALA A 311 9.27 12.42 22.06
CA ALA A 311 9.21 11.67 23.32
C ALA A 311 8.67 12.54 24.47
N GLU A 312 9.09 13.79 24.55
CA GLU A 312 8.57 14.76 25.53
C GLU A 312 7.10 15.10 25.27
N ARG A 313 6.72 15.34 24.01
CA ARG A 313 5.35 15.62 23.62
C ARG A 313 4.42 14.44 23.90
N ALA A 314 4.85 13.21 23.60
CA ALA A 314 4.10 12.00 23.93
C ALA A 314 3.83 11.92 25.44
N ALA A 315 4.82 12.21 26.28
CA ALA A 315 4.66 12.25 27.73
C ALA A 315 3.69 13.35 28.18
N GLN A 316 3.72 14.55 27.59
CA GLN A 316 2.77 15.64 27.86
C GLN A 316 1.33 15.25 27.52
N LEU A 317 1.14 14.48 26.45
CA LEU A 317 -0.15 13.94 26.02
C LEU A 317 -0.59 12.70 26.82
N GLY A 318 0.22 12.22 27.76
CA GLY A 318 -0.07 11.02 28.55
C GLY A 318 0.04 9.72 27.76
N LEU A 319 0.77 9.71 26.65
CA LEU A 319 0.99 8.54 25.80
C LEU A 319 2.14 7.69 26.37
N SER A 320 1.94 6.37 26.40
CA SER A 320 2.98 5.42 26.82
C SER A 320 3.70 4.87 25.59
N ALA A 321 4.94 5.30 25.39
CA ALA A 321 5.81 4.86 24.30
C ALA A 321 7.21 4.47 24.82
N PRO A 322 7.32 3.50 25.74
CA PRO A 322 8.58 3.21 26.45
C PRO A 322 9.69 2.68 25.54
N SER A 323 9.34 2.13 24.38
CA SER A 323 10.29 1.65 23.38
C SER A 323 10.69 2.73 22.35
N GLY A 324 10.04 3.89 22.37
CA GLY A 324 10.22 4.95 21.38
C GLY A 324 8.99 5.19 20.52
N ILE A 325 9.14 6.11 19.57
CA ILE A 325 8.10 6.66 18.69
C ILE A 325 8.49 6.41 17.25
N MET A 326 7.52 6.14 16.39
CA MET A 326 7.75 5.93 14.96
C MET A 326 7.44 7.21 14.18
N GLY A 327 8.39 7.70 13.39
CA GLY A 327 8.14 8.75 12.39
C GLY A 327 7.41 8.19 11.17
N THR A 328 6.68 9.06 10.47
CA THR A 328 6.01 8.76 9.21
C THR A 328 5.97 10.01 8.38
N GLU A 329 6.51 9.91 7.19
CA GLU A 329 6.67 11.02 6.25
C GLU A 329 6.16 10.64 4.86
N THR A 330 5.77 11.66 4.10
CA THR A 330 5.42 11.58 2.68
C THR A 330 5.29 12.98 2.12
N ASP A 331 5.62 13.18 0.85
CA ASP A 331 5.38 14.47 0.20
C ASP A 331 3.95 14.93 0.45
N ARG A 332 3.80 16.12 1.03
CA ARG A 332 2.50 16.58 1.55
C ARG A 332 1.38 16.55 0.51
N ASP A 333 1.69 16.82 -0.77
CA ASP A 333 0.66 16.91 -1.81
C ASP A 333 0.19 15.50 -2.26
N LEU A 334 0.91 14.43 -1.91
CA LEU A 334 0.48 13.04 -2.11
C LEU A 334 -0.50 12.55 -1.03
N LEU A 335 -0.66 13.31 0.07
CA LEU A 335 -1.62 13.01 1.14
C LEU A 335 -2.60 14.19 1.35
N PRO A 336 -3.80 14.14 0.75
CA PRO A 336 -4.75 15.24 0.85
C PRO A 336 -5.15 15.52 2.31
N LEU A 337 -5.38 16.81 2.64
CA LEU A 337 -5.60 17.30 4.00
C LEU A 337 -6.63 16.50 4.80
N ILE A 338 -7.74 16.07 4.17
CA ILE A 338 -8.82 15.33 4.87
C ILE A 338 -8.39 13.93 5.37
N TYR A 339 -7.28 13.40 4.85
CA TYR A 339 -6.70 12.11 5.23
C TYR A 339 -5.58 12.22 6.25
N ARG A 340 -5.03 13.42 6.46
CA ARG A 340 -3.96 13.66 7.44
C ARG A 340 -4.48 13.47 8.86
N ALA A 341 -3.67 12.85 9.70
CA ALA A 341 -3.99 12.64 11.11
C ALA A 341 -3.98 13.96 11.89
N ASN A 342 -4.76 14.00 12.97
CA ASN A 342 -4.67 15.00 14.02
C ASN A 342 -4.04 14.35 15.27
N ASP A 343 -3.65 15.18 16.24
CA ASP A 343 -3.28 14.71 17.57
C ASP A 343 -4.33 13.73 18.10
N LEU A 344 -3.86 12.56 18.54
CA LEU A 344 -4.61 11.49 19.19
C LEU A 344 -5.57 10.72 18.26
N ASP A 345 -5.51 10.95 16.95
CA ASP A 345 -6.13 10.04 16.00
C ASP A 345 -5.50 8.64 16.12
N ARG A 346 -6.33 7.60 16.06
CA ARG A 346 -5.83 6.25 15.87
C ARG A 346 -5.41 6.10 14.41
N VAL A 347 -4.27 5.47 14.17
CA VAL A 347 -3.80 5.19 12.82
C VAL A 347 -3.48 3.72 12.60
N ALA A 348 -3.60 3.29 11.35
CA ALA A 348 -3.00 2.06 10.84
C ALA A 348 -2.29 2.37 9.52
N LEU A 349 -1.00 2.09 9.46
CA LEU A 349 -0.12 2.43 8.34
C LEU A 349 0.45 1.16 7.73
N PHE A 350 0.66 1.18 6.42
CA PHE A 350 1.33 0.10 5.71
C PHE A 350 2.22 0.69 4.63
N GLY A 351 3.45 0.21 4.48
CA GLY A 351 4.35 0.72 3.46
C GLY A 351 5.79 0.36 3.72
N ARG A 352 6.68 1.19 3.21
CA ARG A 352 8.11 1.01 3.36
C ARG A 352 8.51 1.20 4.81
N TRP A 353 9.24 0.25 5.35
CA TRP A 353 10.01 0.47 6.57
C TRP A 353 11.43 0.83 6.17
N ILE A 354 11.86 2.02 6.52
CA ILE A 354 13.17 2.57 6.17
C ILE A 354 13.99 2.86 7.42
N VAL A 355 15.29 3.00 7.21
CA VAL A 355 16.14 3.81 8.07
C VAL A 355 16.39 5.11 7.35
N ASP A 356 16.19 6.23 8.04
CA ASP A 356 16.54 7.53 7.49
C ASP A 356 18.05 7.72 7.63
N CYS A 357 18.74 7.59 6.50
CA CYS A 357 20.16 7.80 6.39
C CYS A 357 20.53 9.26 6.15
N GLY A 358 19.54 10.16 5.99
CA GLY A 358 19.71 11.61 5.94
C GLY A 358 20.16 12.21 7.28
N HIS A 359 20.06 11.46 8.38
CA HIS A 359 20.37 11.91 9.74
C HIS A 359 21.43 11.04 10.43
N ASP A 360 22.17 11.61 11.39
CA ASP A 360 23.28 10.93 12.08
C ASP A 360 22.80 9.92 13.13
N ASP A 361 21.55 9.99 13.55
CA ASP A 361 20.95 9.10 14.55
C ASP A 361 20.36 7.82 13.93
N PHE A 362 20.21 7.76 12.60
CA PHE A 362 19.74 6.58 11.85
C PHE A 362 18.45 5.99 12.43
N HIS A 363 17.46 6.84 12.70
CA HIS A 363 16.16 6.39 13.18
C HIS A 363 15.38 5.67 12.08
N ALA A 364 14.40 4.85 12.48
CA ALA A 364 13.58 4.09 11.56
C ALA A 364 12.19 4.69 11.42
N GLU A 365 11.61 4.57 10.23
CA GLU A 365 10.34 5.22 9.87
C GLU A 365 9.46 4.37 8.97
N ILE A 366 8.20 4.78 8.83
CA ILE A 366 7.38 4.39 7.68
C ILE A 366 7.36 5.55 6.67
N HIS A 367 8.28 5.53 5.69
CA HIS A 367 8.39 6.59 4.69
C HIS A 367 8.66 6.03 3.26
N PRO A 368 7.78 6.28 2.27
CA PRO A 368 6.40 6.75 2.44
C PRO A 368 5.45 5.58 2.74
N PRO A 369 4.36 5.81 3.48
CA PRO A 369 3.28 4.83 3.58
C PRO A 369 2.67 4.57 2.19
N LEU A 370 2.44 3.29 1.88
CA LEU A 370 1.64 2.87 0.72
C LEU A 370 0.14 3.01 1.02
N LEU A 371 -0.26 2.77 2.27
CA LEU A 371 -1.61 3.00 2.80
C LEU A 371 -1.54 3.75 4.12
N PHE A 372 -2.36 4.80 4.23
CA PHE A 372 -2.56 5.56 5.45
C PHE A 372 -4.02 5.45 5.88
N VAL A 373 -4.27 4.98 7.08
CA VAL A 373 -5.61 4.91 7.69
C VAL A 373 -5.61 5.74 8.97
N LYS A 374 -6.59 6.64 9.11
CA LYS A 374 -6.90 7.31 10.38
C LYS A 374 -8.29 6.98 10.87
N ALA A 375 -8.51 7.06 12.17
CA ALA A 375 -9.83 7.00 12.76
C ALA A 375 -9.95 7.87 14.01
N GLN A 376 -11.15 8.44 14.16
CA GLN A 376 -11.52 9.28 15.29
C GLN A 376 -12.89 8.88 15.84
N ALA A 377 -13.06 9.11 17.14
CA ALA A 377 -14.31 8.88 17.84
C ALA A 377 -15.08 10.20 17.93
N LEU A 378 -16.31 10.23 17.42
CA LEU A 378 -17.10 11.44 17.26
C LEU A 378 -18.49 11.30 17.92
N PRO A 379 -19.09 12.41 18.37
CA PRO A 379 -20.53 12.45 18.66
C PRO A 379 -21.36 12.12 17.41
N ALA A 380 -22.53 11.53 17.61
CA ALA A 380 -23.48 11.27 16.52
C ALA A 380 -23.86 12.58 15.81
N GLY A 381 -23.83 12.55 14.47
CA GLY A 381 -24.13 13.72 13.63
C GLY A 381 -23.01 14.76 13.53
N ALA A 382 -21.89 14.60 14.23
CA ALA A 382 -20.74 15.47 14.08
C ALA A 382 -20.06 15.27 12.72
N SER A 383 -19.57 16.36 12.14
CA SER A 383 -18.71 16.31 10.95
C SER A 383 -17.30 15.85 11.37
N PRO A 384 -16.68 14.94 10.61
CA PRO A 384 -15.30 14.53 10.87
C PRO A 384 -14.24 15.60 10.56
N GLU A 385 -14.64 16.73 9.97
CA GLU A 385 -13.77 17.89 9.67
C GLU A 385 -13.90 19.01 10.71
N ALA A 386 -14.88 18.92 11.62
CA ALA A 386 -15.17 19.97 12.58
C ALA A 386 -14.82 19.51 14.00
N PRO A 387 -14.32 20.42 14.86
CA PRO A 387 -14.20 20.15 16.29
C PRO A 387 -15.56 19.74 16.84
N ALA A 388 -15.63 18.57 17.47
CA ALA A 388 -16.87 18.03 18.00
C ALA A 388 -16.79 17.92 19.52
N SER A 389 -17.73 18.57 20.21
CA SER A 389 -17.91 18.42 21.65
C SER A 389 -19.06 17.46 21.93
N GLY A 390 -18.84 16.45 22.76
CA GLY A 390 -19.89 15.53 23.19
C GLY A 390 -19.39 14.11 23.42
N ALA A 391 -20.28 13.23 23.89
CA ALA A 391 -19.93 11.82 24.09
C ALA A 391 -19.75 11.12 22.73
N ALA A 392 -18.58 10.51 22.54
CA ALA A 392 -18.30 9.73 21.35
C ALA A 392 -19.26 8.55 21.23
N SER A 393 -19.91 8.43 20.07
CA SER A 393 -20.90 7.39 19.75
C SER A 393 -20.73 6.84 18.34
N VAL A 394 -19.87 7.46 17.54
CA VAL A 394 -19.52 7.09 16.17
C VAL A 394 -18.01 6.91 16.06
N THR A 395 -17.57 5.84 15.39
CA THR A 395 -16.19 5.78 14.89
C THR A 395 -16.21 6.14 13.43
N PHE A 396 -15.40 7.12 13.03
CA PHE A 396 -15.21 7.52 11.64
C PHE A 396 -13.76 7.27 11.24
N SER A 397 -13.56 6.52 10.16
CA SER A 397 -12.25 6.16 9.61
C SER A 397 -12.12 6.62 8.17
N ARG A 398 -10.91 7.00 7.77
CA ARG A 398 -10.51 7.30 6.39
C ARG A 398 -9.32 6.48 6.00
N VAL A 399 -9.26 6.10 4.73
CA VAL A 399 -8.11 5.43 4.12
C VAL A 399 -7.76 6.10 2.81
N VAL A 400 -6.47 6.19 2.52
CA VAL A 400 -5.94 6.59 1.23
C VAL A 400 -4.66 5.81 0.95
N GLY A 401 -4.48 5.41 -0.32
CA GLY A 401 -3.23 4.82 -0.80
C GLY A 401 -2.44 5.81 -1.62
N ARG A 402 -1.11 5.79 -1.48
CA ARG A 402 -0.20 6.71 -2.17
C ARG A 402 -0.36 6.59 -3.70
N PRO A 403 -0.60 7.68 -4.46
CA PRO A 403 -0.88 7.60 -5.89
C PRO A 403 0.37 7.39 -6.75
N PHE A 404 1.51 7.90 -6.29
CA PHE A 404 2.80 7.87 -6.99
C PHE A 404 3.90 7.55 -6.00
N LEU A 405 4.91 6.80 -6.42
CA LEU A 405 6.10 6.64 -5.61
C LEU A 405 7.16 7.61 -6.12
N VAL A 406 7.63 8.50 -5.25
CA VAL A 406 8.76 9.37 -5.53
C VAL A 406 10.05 8.57 -5.35
N GLY A 407 10.87 8.56 -6.39
CA GLY A 407 12.19 7.95 -6.39
C GLY A 407 13.28 8.93 -5.96
N GLN A 408 14.40 8.34 -5.57
CA GLN A 408 15.68 8.94 -5.24
C GLN A 408 16.74 8.64 -6.32
N GLU A 409 16.31 8.04 -7.44
CA GLU A 409 17.10 7.85 -8.66
C GLU A 409 16.76 8.86 -9.76
N PHE A 410 17.79 9.22 -10.54
CA PHE A 410 17.76 10.28 -11.56
C PHE A 410 18.16 9.75 -12.95
N GLY A 411 17.89 8.47 -13.19
CA GLY A 411 18.13 7.77 -14.47
C GLY A 411 19.58 7.32 -14.72
N ASP A 412 20.58 8.01 -14.15
CA ASP A 412 21.99 7.63 -14.22
C ASP A 412 22.62 7.32 -12.85
N GLY A 413 21.82 7.18 -11.81
CA GLY A 413 22.23 6.80 -10.47
C GLY A 413 21.40 7.51 -9.39
N ASN A 414 21.88 7.41 -8.15
CA ASN A 414 21.36 8.20 -7.03
C ASN A 414 21.73 9.69 -7.17
N LEU A 415 21.13 10.53 -6.32
CA LEU A 415 21.31 12.00 -6.37
C LEU A 415 22.79 12.41 -6.42
N ARG A 416 23.64 11.84 -5.57
CA ARG A 416 25.07 12.16 -5.55
C ARG A 416 25.73 11.92 -6.92
N THR A 417 25.62 10.68 -7.40
CA THR A 417 26.22 10.26 -8.69
C THR A 417 25.68 11.13 -9.83
N HIS A 418 24.39 11.46 -9.78
CA HIS A 418 23.74 12.31 -10.76
C HIS A 418 24.32 13.72 -10.76
N LEU A 419 24.38 14.37 -9.59
CA LEU A 419 24.91 15.73 -9.48
C LEU A 419 26.38 15.82 -9.88
N GLU A 420 27.21 14.84 -9.53
CA GLU A 420 28.60 14.75 -10.00
C GLU A 420 28.69 14.72 -11.54
N LYS A 421 27.78 14.00 -12.20
CA LYS A 421 27.69 13.95 -13.68
C LYS A 421 27.16 15.24 -14.27
N GLU A 422 26.18 15.90 -13.66
CA GLU A 422 25.66 17.20 -14.10
C GLU A 422 26.74 18.28 -14.05
N VAL A 423 27.51 18.31 -12.95
CA VAL A 423 28.69 19.15 -12.83
C VAL A 423 29.70 18.83 -13.93
N ALA A 424 29.96 17.55 -14.21
CA ALA A 424 30.85 17.16 -15.31
C ALA A 424 30.34 17.60 -16.71
N LYS A 425 29.02 17.54 -16.98
CA LYS A 425 28.41 18.02 -18.24
C LYS A 425 28.61 19.52 -18.43
N ALA A 426 28.39 20.30 -17.36
CA ALA A 426 28.62 21.74 -17.34
C ALA A 426 30.10 22.09 -17.50
N LEU A 427 31.00 21.19 -17.08
CA LEU A 427 32.45 21.34 -17.13
C LEU A 427 33.14 20.66 -18.33
N SER A 428 32.41 20.11 -19.30
CA SER A 428 33.03 19.59 -20.53
C SER A 428 33.73 20.72 -21.33
N PRO A 429 34.85 20.47 -22.04
CA PRO A 429 35.52 21.47 -22.90
C PRO A 429 34.58 22.12 -23.93
N VAL A 430 33.59 21.36 -24.38
CA VAL A 430 32.39 21.86 -25.06
C VAL A 430 31.23 21.61 -24.09
N PRO A 431 30.69 22.65 -23.42
CA PRO A 431 29.62 22.46 -22.44
C PRO A 431 28.44 21.71 -23.05
N LEU A 432 28.09 20.57 -22.43
CA LEU A 432 26.95 19.73 -22.88
C LEU A 432 25.63 20.18 -22.26
N SER A 433 25.71 20.99 -21.20
CA SER A 433 24.57 21.67 -20.57
C SER A 433 24.99 23.07 -20.12
N ASN A 434 24.03 23.98 -20.00
CA ASN A 434 24.20 25.33 -19.47
C ASN A 434 23.54 25.54 -18.11
N ARG A 435 23.10 24.44 -17.47
CA ARG A 435 22.41 24.39 -16.19
C ARG A 435 22.60 23.02 -15.53
N ILE A 436 22.55 22.97 -14.20
CA ILE A 436 22.50 21.72 -13.45
C ILE A 436 21.03 21.33 -13.31
N GLU A 437 20.71 20.08 -13.58
CA GLU A 437 19.35 19.55 -13.50
C GLU A 437 19.32 18.39 -12.49
N ALA A 438 18.18 18.18 -11.82
CA ALA A 438 17.97 17.08 -10.88
C ALA A 438 16.49 16.72 -10.88
N HIS A 439 16.07 15.95 -11.90
CA HIS A 439 14.67 15.55 -12.08
C HIS A 439 14.45 14.15 -11.51
N PRO A 440 13.78 13.99 -10.35
CA PRO A 440 13.59 12.68 -9.74
C PRO A 440 12.67 11.81 -10.61
N ASN A 441 12.93 10.49 -10.59
CA ASN A 441 11.99 9.54 -11.13
C ASN A 441 10.70 9.51 -10.30
N VAL A 442 9.55 9.76 -10.92
CA VAL A 442 8.23 9.57 -10.29
C VAL A 442 7.55 8.34 -10.89
N TYR A 443 7.40 7.30 -10.08
CA TYR A 443 6.80 6.04 -10.49
C TYR A 443 5.27 6.13 -10.48
N GLN A 444 4.66 6.05 -11.67
CA GLN A 444 3.19 6.03 -11.83
C GLN A 444 2.51 4.80 -11.21
N LYS A 445 3.29 3.74 -11.02
CA LYS A 445 2.87 2.52 -10.34
C LYS A 445 3.46 2.57 -8.93
N PRO A 446 2.66 2.85 -7.88
CA PRO A 446 3.20 3.18 -6.57
C PRO A 446 3.64 1.97 -5.74
N PHE A 447 3.47 0.74 -6.23
CA PHE A 447 3.82 -0.50 -5.54
C PHE A 447 4.26 -1.60 -6.53
N SER A 448 5.14 -2.48 -6.07
CA SER A 448 5.54 -3.73 -6.71
C SER A 448 5.02 -4.90 -5.88
N GLY A 449 4.96 -6.11 -6.44
CA GLY A 449 4.44 -7.24 -5.67
C GLY A 449 2.95 -7.10 -5.32
N VAL A 450 2.37 -8.18 -4.79
CA VAL A 450 0.93 -8.19 -4.45
C VAL A 450 0.78 -8.00 -2.96
N HIS A 451 0.03 -6.97 -2.59
CA HIS A 451 -0.22 -6.65 -1.19
C HIS A 451 -1.65 -6.97 -0.79
N VAL A 452 -1.81 -7.46 0.43
CA VAL A 452 -3.10 -7.54 1.12
C VAL A 452 -2.92 -6.96 2.50
N PHE A 453 -3.57 -5.83 2.72
CA PHE A 453 -3.58 -5.13 3.99
C PHE A 453 -4.93 -5.31 4.67
N SER A 454 -4.94 -5.27 6.00
CA SER A 454 -6.20 -5.22 6.73
C SER A 454 -6.11 -4.39 7.98
N TYR A 455 -7.21 -3.75 8.32
CA TYR A 455 -7.38 -3.02 9.57
C TYR A 455 -8.78 -3.25 10.14
N VAL A 456 -8.92 -3.14 11.45
CA VAL A 456 -10.15 -3.35 12.19
C VAL A 456 -10.64 -2.00 12.69
N VAL A 457 -11.90 -1.67 12.38
CA VAL A 457 -12.59 -0.50 12.91
C VAL A 457 -13.61 -0.98 13.95
N ARG A 458 -13.58 -0.42 15.15
CA ARG A 458 -14.47 -0.77 16.26
C ARG A 458 -15.34 0.42 16.65
N ALA A 459 -16.57 0.17 17.08
CA ALA A 459 -17.44 1.19 17.67
C ALA A 459 -16.77 1.81 18.92
N PRO A 460 -16.97 3.12 19.18
CA PRO A 460 -16.29 3.79 20.30
C PRO A 460 -16.93 3.44 21.65
N VAL A 461 -18.14 2.90 21.62
CA VAL A 461 -18.88 2.43 22.80
C VAL A 461 -19.34 1.00 22.59
N LEU A 462 -19.29 0.22 23.67
CA LEU A 462 -19.90 -1.11 23.71
C LEU A 462 -21.41 -1.02 23.44
N GLN A 463 -22.00 -2.14 23.04
CA GLN A 463 -23.43 -2.22 22.77
C GLN A 463 -24.24 -1.59 23.92
N PRO A 464 -25.16 -0.66 23.64
CA PRO A 464 -26.01 -0.07 24.65
C PRO A 464 -26.74 -1.16 25.45
N ALA A 465 -26.78 -1.02 26.79
CA ALA A 465 -27.39 -1.99 27.67
C ALA A 465 -28.87 -2.26 27.31
N ALA A 466 -29.31 -3.51 27.52
CA ALA A 466 -30.64 -3.99 27.15
C ALA A 466 -31.82 -3.22 27.80
N SER A 467 -31.57 -2.42 28.84
CA SER A 467 -32.56 -1.60 29.54
C SER A 467 -32.52 -0.10 29.17
N GLY A 468 -31.70 0.31 28.19
CA GLY A 468 -31.58 1.69 27.73
C GLY A 468 -32.49 2.06 26.54
N PRO A 469 -32.55 3.34 26.15
CA PRO A 469 -33.31 3.83 24.99
C PRO A 469 -32.86 3.24 23.63
N LEU A 470 -31.73 2.54 23.60
CA LEU A 470 -31.20 1.79 22.46
C LEU A 470 -31.31 0.26 22.65
N SER A 471 -32.22 -0.21 23.50
CA SER A 471 -32.55 -1.64 23.62
C SER A 471 -32.98 -2.19 22.25
N GLY A 472 -32.30 -3.25 21.81
CA GLY A 472 -32.48 -3.78 20.46
C GLY A 472 -31.80 -2.96 19.35
N SER A 473 -30.79 -2.15 19.64
CA SER A 473 -29.96 -1.50 18.61
C SER A 473 -29.07 -2.49 17.86
N GLN A 474 -28.77 -2.17 16.60
CA GLN A 474 -27.84 -2.89 15.75
C GLN A 474 -26.68 -1.97 15.36
N LEU A 475 -25.48 -2.54 15.25
CA LEU A 475 -24.34 -1.81 14.71
C LEU A 475 -24.49 -1.68 13.20
N VAL A 476 -24.50 -0.46 12.70
CA VAL A 476 -24.60 -0.13 11.28
C VAL A 476 -23.23 0.33 10.79
N CYS A 477 -22.82 -0.22 9.65
CA CYS A 477 -21.63 0.18 8.93
C CYS A 477 -22.05 0.96 7.69
N THR A 478 -21.65 2.23 7.61
CA THR A 478 -21.87 3.10 6.45
C THR A 478 -20.51 3.46 5.85
N PHE A 479 -20.31 3.26 4.56
CA PHE A 479 -19.00 3.49 3.94
C PHE A 479 -19.10 3.76 2.44
N HIS A 480 -18.01 4.32 1.91
CA HIS A 480 -17.73 4.42 0.49
C HIS A 480 -16.22 4.26 0.25
N PHE A 481 -15.85 3.51 -0.79
CA PHE A 481 -14.48 3.38 -1.25
C PHE A 481 -14.44 3.47 -2.78
N THR A 482 -13.54 4.30 -3.29
CA THR A 482 -13.17 4.32 -4.71
C THR A 482 -11.78 3.73 -4.85
N VAL A 483 -11.59 2.88 -5.86
CA VAL A 483 -10.30 2.25 -6.17
C VAL A 483 -9.97 2.38 -7.65
N ARG A 484 -8.70 2.24 -8.01
CA ARG A 484 -8.29 2.02 -9.40
C ARG A 484 -8.37 0.55 -9.76
N SER A 485 -8.42 0.24 -11.05
CA SER A 485 -8.25 -1.12 -11.56
C SER A 485 -7.03 -1.77 -10.92
N GLY A 486 -7.13 -3.06 -10.57
CA GLY A 486 -6.10 -3.82 -9.87
C GLY A 486 -6.10 -3.69 -8.34
N VAL A 487 -6.98 -2.85 -7.78
CA VAL A 487 -7.19 -2.72 -6.34
C VAL A 487 -8.60 -3.17 -5.98
N ALA A 488 -8.77 -3.79 -4.81
CA ALA A 488 -10.08 -4.20 -4.30
C ALA A 488 -10.20 -3.95 -2.81
N VAL A 489 -11.43 -3.64 -2.36
CA VAL A 489 -11.77 -3.49 -0.94
C VAL A 489 -12.84 -4.48 -0.54
N GLN A 490 -12.70 -5.08 0.65
CA GLN A 490 -13.76 -5.86 1.27
C GLN A 490 -13.95 -5.47 2.74
N VAL A 491 -15.19 -5.19 3.11
CA VAL A 491 -15.62 -4.90 4.48
C VAL A 491 -16.39 -6.11 5.01
N THR A 492 -15.86 -6.72 6.06
CA THR A 492 -16.45 -7.90 6.68
C THR A 492 -16.73 -7.66 8.16
N ARG A 493 -17.67 -8.42 8.71
CA ARG A 493 -17.89 -8.47 10.15
C ARG A 493 -16.68 -9.13 10.82
N GLU A 494 -16.09 -8.45 11.80
CA GLU A 494 -15.02 -9.00 12.65
C GLU A 494 -15.61 -9.53 13.95
N SER A 495 -16.47 -8.75 14.62
CA SER A 495 -17.11 -9.11 15.89
C SER A 495 -18.55 -8.58 15.96
N ALA A 496 -19.13 -8.52 17.17
CA ALA A 496 -20.41 -7.83 17.39
C ALA A 496 -20.28 -6.29 17.38
N ASP A 497 -19.08 -5.77 17.65
CA ASP A 497 -18.79 -4.34 17.83
C ASP A 497 -17.74 -3.79 16.83
N SER A 498 -17.26 -4.61 15.89
CA SER A 498 -16.23 -4.22 14.94
C SER A 498 -16.39 -4.84 13.55
N VAL A 499 -15.78 -4.17 12.58
CA VAL A 499 -15.66 -4.60 11.18
C VAL A 499 -14.19 -4.62 10.79
N ARG A 500 -13.83 -5.48 9.85
CA ARG A 500 -12.51 -5.53 9.25
C ARG A 500 -12.58 -5.10 7.80
N VAL A 501 -11.67 -4.22 7.40
CA VAL A 501 -11.47 -3.81 6.02
C VAL A 501 -10.22 -4.50 5.49
N TYR A 502 -10.35 -5.17 4.36
CA TYR A 502 -9.27 -5.74 3.58
C TYR A 502 -9.06 -4.90 2.33
N ILE A 503 -7.81 -4.64 1.98
CA ILE A 503 -7.42 -3.94 0.75
C ILE A 503 -6.38 -4.81 0.04
N SER A 504 -6.67 -5.26 -1.18
CA SER A 504 -5.69 -5.92 -2.02
C SER A 504 -5.23 -4.98 -3.12
N MET A 505 -3.93 -5.03 -3.40
CA MET A 505 -3.30 -4.27 -4.46
C MET A 505 -2.53 -5.25 -5.35
N ASN A 506 -2.97 -5.38 -6.60
CA ASN A 506 -2.34 -6.23 -7.59
C ASN A 506 -1.68 -5.39 -8.69
N PRO A 507 -0.35 -5.40 -8.78
CA PRO A 507 0.42 -4.55 -9.69
C PRO A 507 0.25 -4.97 -11.14
N VAL A 508 -0.19 -6.20 -11.41
CA VAL A 508 -0.30 -6.74 -12.78
C VAL A 508 -1.56 -6.27 -13.47
N THR A 509 -2.66 -6.18 -12.73
CA THR A 509 -3.94 -5.63 -13.23
C THR A 509 -4.11 -4.15 -12.86
N TYR A 510 -3.14 -3.58 -12.13
CA TYR A 510 -3.12 -2.16 -11.81
C TYR A 510 -2.98 -1.31 -13.06
N ARG A 511 -3.86 -0.31 -13.21
CA ARG A 511 -3.77 0.70 -14.27
C ARG A 511 -3.23 1.99 -13.67
N PRO A 512 -1.94 2.34 -13.92
CA PRO A 512 -1.35 3.56 -13.38
C PRO A 512 -2.11 4.82 -13.78
N ALA A 513 -2.16 5.81 -12.90
CA ALA A 513 -2.65 7.14 -13.23
C ALA A 513 -1.62 7.91 -14.06
N ALA A 514 -2.06 8.83 -14.91
CA ALA A 514 -1.16 9.82 -15.50
C ALA A 514 -0.51 10.66 -14.40
N LEU A 515 0.76 11.04 -14.57
CA LEU A 515 1.36 12.03 -13.69
C LEU A 515 0.58 13.36 -13.78
N PRO A 516 0.44 14.10 -12.67
CA PRO A 516 -0.12 15.44 -12.69
C PRO A 516 0.71 16.38 -13.57
N VAL A 517 0.21 17.60 -13.78
CA VAL A 517 0.96 18.60 -14.54
C VAL A 517 2.27 18.88 -13.81
N ARG A 518 3.36 18.80 -14.58
CA ARG A 518 4.72 19.07 -14.14
C ARG A 518 5.09 20.52 -14.44
N HIS A 519 5.72 21.16 -13.47
CA HIS A 519 6.26 22.51 -13.54
C HIS A 519 7.75 22.49 -13.25
N ASP A 520 8.48 23.37 -13.92
CA ASP A 520 9.89 23.60 -13.64
C ASP A 520 10.05 24.36 -12.32
N LEU A 521 10.84 23.81 -11.39
CA LEU A 521 11.24 24.49 -10.15
C LEU A 521 12.72 24.84 -10.24
N ASN A 522 13.05 26.11 -10.01
CA ASN A 522 14.44 26.54 -9.88
C ASN A 522 14.84 26.67 -8.41
N VAL A 523 15.78 25.85 -7.96
CA VAL A 523 16.31 25.90 -6.59
C VAL A 523 17.63 26.65 -6.61
N SER A 524 17.66 27.84 -6.01
CA SER A 524 18.92 28.58 -5.84
C SER A 524 19.79 27.93 -4.77
N PHE A 525 21.12 28.09 -4.86
CA PHE A 525 22.04 27.60 -3.83
C PHE A 525 21.82 28.26 -2.46
N SER A 526 21.33 29.50 -2.44
CA SER A 526 20.93 30.16 -1.20
C SER A 526 19.68 29.55 -0.59
N ASP A 527 18.72 29.13 -1.41
CA ASP A 527 17.50 28.50 -0.90
C ASP A 527 17.79 27.07 -0.47
N LEU A 528 18.58 26.33 -1.24
CA LEU A 528 19.09 25.02 -0.85
C LEU A 528 19.84 25.09 0.48
N LYS A 529 20.70 26.10 0.70
CA LYS A 529 21.41 26.25 1.99
C LYS A 529 20.48 26.57 3.16
N LYS A 530 19.36 27.25 2.92
CA LYS A 530 18.35 27.51 3.95
C LYS A 530 17.51 26.26 4.26
N GLN A 531 17.28 25.41 3.26
CA GLN A 531 16.47 24.20 3.38
C GLN A 531 17.30 23.04 3.94
N ASN A 532 18.52 22.84 3.45
CA ASN A 532 19.40 21.77 3.90
C ASN A 532 20.86 22.20 3.75
N ALA A 533 21.46 22.66 4.85
CA ALA A 533 22.81 23.23 4.85
C ALA A 533 23.89 22.20 4.45
N ASP A 534 23.74 20.94 4.88
CA ASP A 534 24.71 19.88 4.62
C ASP A 534 24.72 19.46 3.15
N THR A 535 23.52 19.28 2.58
CA THR A 535 23.34 19.03 1.14
C THR A 535 23.89 20.20 0.33
N ALA A 536 23.61 21.44 0.76
CA ALA A 536 24.16 22.62 0.12
C ALA A 536 25.68 22.64 0.20
N ASP A 537 26.30 22.34 1.34
CA ASP A 537 27.74 22.39 1.51
C ASP A 537 28.45 21.30 0.69
N TYR A 538 27.86 20.11 0.54
CA TYR A 538 28.36 19.08 -0.37
C TYR A 538 28.33 19.56 -1.83
N ILE A 539 27.17 20.03 -2.30
CA ILE A 539 27.00 20.49 -3.68
C ILE A 539 27.87 21.73 -3.94
N ASN A 540 27.95 22.67 -2.99
CA ASN A 540 28.80 23.85 -3.06
C ASN A 540 30.29 23.47 -3.04
N GLY A 541 30.70 22.41 -2.34
CA GLY A 541 32.08 21.93 -2.31
C GLY A 541 32.56 21.44 -3.67
N ALA A 542 31.75 20.62 -4.35
CA ALA A 542 32.04 20.17 -5.72
C ALA A 542 32.15 21.35 -6.71
N LEU A 543 31.29 22.35 -6.53
CA LEU A 543 31.23 23.54 -7.37
C LEU A 543 32.34 24.57 -7.07
N ALA A 544 32.76 24.71 -5.81
CA ALA A 544 33.84 25.62 -5.42
C ALA A 544 35.19 25.20 -6.03
N ALA A 545 35.47 23.89 -6.07
CA ALA A 545 36.65 23.35 -6.73
C ALA A 545 36.67 23.68 -8.25
N ALA A 546 35.50 23.66 -8.89
CA ALA A 546 35.33 23.99 -10.29
C ALA A 546 35.39 25.51 -10.58
N TYR A 547 34.95 26.36 -9.65
CA TYR A 547 35.09 27.82 -9.75
C TYR A 547 36.57 28.26 -9.76
N ILE A 548 37.40 27.67 -8.89
CA ILE A 548 38.84 27.97 -8.80
C ILE A 548 39.56 27.71 -10.14
N THR A 549 39.13 26.72 -10.90
CA THR A 549 39.79 26.32 -12.15
C THR A 549 39.29 27.07 -13.39
N ARG A 550 38.09 27.68 -13.37
CA ARG A 550 37.44 28.23 -14.58
C ARG A 550 36.92 29.66 -14.48
N GLY A 551 36.94 30.27 -13.30
CA GLY A 551 36.65 31.68 -13.13
C GLY A 551 35.17 32.09 -13.39
N PRO A 552 34.90 33.37 -13.71
CA PRO A 552 33.57 33.98 -13.61
C PRO A 552 32.46 33.36 -14.49
N LEU A 553 32.82 32.76 -15.63
CA LEU A 553 31.85 32.12 -16.53
C LEU A 553 31.15 30.92 -15.88
N PHE A 554 31.87 30.16 -15.06
CA PHE A 554 31.29 29.06 -14.29
C PHE A 554 30.42 29.56 -13.13
N GLY A 555 30.80 30.69 -12.52
CA GLY A 555 29.97 31.37 -11.52
C GLY A 555 28.61 31.82 -12.07
N ALA A 556 28.55 32.25 -13.34
CA ALA A 556 27.29 32.59 -13.99
C ALA A 556 26.37 31.38 -14.26
N LEU A 557 26.94 30.17 -14.38
CA LEU A 557 26.18 28.92 -14.54
C LEU A 557 25.59 28.46 -13.21
N ILE A 558 26.37 28.46 -12.14
CA ILE A 558 25.90 28.18 -10.77
C ILE A 558 24.86 29.19 -10.31
N GLY A 559 25.03 30.46 -10.68
CA GLY A 559 24.07 31.52 -10.36
C GLY A 559 22.65 31.28 -10.91
N ARG A 560 22.46 30.33 -11.82
CA ARG A 560 21.15 29.93 -12.33
C ARG A 560 20.39 28.97 -11.40
N GLY A 561 21.05 28.38 -10.41
CA GLY A 561 20.47 27.34 -9.56
C GLY A 561 20.39 25.97 -10.23
N ILE A 562 19.71 25.04 -9.56
CA ILE A 562 19.43 23.68 -10.02
C ILE A 562 17.99 23.61 -10.49
N LEU A 563 17.76 23.13 -11.72
CA LEU A 563 16.42 22.85 -12.22
C LEU A 563 15.94 21.51 -11.69
N THR A 564 14.69 21.45 -11.23
CA THR A 564 14.03 20.21 -10.81
C THR A 564 12.54 20.28 -11.15
N ASP A 565 11.80 19.22 -10.81
CA ASP A 565 10.38 19.09 -11.08
C ASP A 565 9.54 19.45 -9.85
N ARG A 566 8.41 20.11 -10.08
CA ARG A 566 7.29 20.23 -9.13
C ARG A 566 6.01 19.76 -9.81
N TYR A 567 5.22 18.94 -9.15
CA TYR A 567 3.94 18.47 -9.68
C TYR A 567 2.77 19.15 -8.94
N ASP A 568 1.66 19.29 -9.67
CA ASP A 568 0.37 19.63 -9.07
C ASP A 568 -0.09 18.53 -8.10
N ALA A 569 -0.76 18.93 -7.03
CA ALA A 569 -1.32 18.01 -6.05
C ALA A 569 -2.42 17.12 -6.68
N PRO A 570 -2.31 15.78 -6.61
CA PRO A 570 -3.40 14.90 -7.03
C PRO A 570 -4.66 15.09 -6.18
N ILE A 571 -5.83 15.01 -6.83
CA ILE A 571 -7.14 15.21 -6.17
C ILE A 571 -7.84 13.86 -5.98
N ALA A 572 -8.19 13.53 -4.73
CA ALA A 572 -8.99 12.37 -4.39
C ALA A 572 -10.48 12.70 -4.58
N ALA A 573 -10.99 12.55 -5.80
CA ALA A 573 -12.38 12.78 -6.15
C ALA A 573 -12.84 11.85 -7.28
N SER A 574 -14.09 11.41 -7.23
CA SER A 574 -14.67 10.45 -8.16
C SER A 574 -16.14 10.78 -8.43
N VAL A 575 -16.60 10.48 -9.63
CA VAL A 575 -18.04 10.56 -9.96
C VAL A 575 -18.88 9.58 -9.12
N HIS A 576 -18.23 8.60 -8.49
CA HIS A 576 -18.84 7.58 -7.65
C HIS A 576 -18.86 7.92 -6.16
N ASP A 577 -18.35 9.08 -5.71
CA ASP A 577 -18.26 9.42 -4.27
C ASP A 577 -19.63 9.44 -3.55
N GLY A 578 -20.73 9.52 -4.30
CA GLY A 578 -22.11 9.40 -3.81
C GLY A 578 -22.63 7.96 -3.64
N GLU A 579 -21.89 6.94 -4.08
CA GLU A 579 -22.26 5.53 -4.01
C GLU A 579 -21.99 4.96 -2.61
N ILE A 580 -22.84 5.34 -1.67
CA ILE A 580 -22.71 5.00 -0.25
C ILE A 580 -23.43 3.69 0.07
N VAL A 581 -22.71 2.76 0.71
CA VAL A 581 -23.28 1.55 1.29
C VAL A 581 -23.62 1.80 2.76
N SER A 582 -24.81 1.40 3.20
CA SER A 582 -25.20 1.48 4.61
C SER A 582 -25.99 0.24 5.02
N VAL A 583 -25.37 -0.64 5.81
CA VAL A 583 -25.94 -1.94 6.16
C VAL A 583 -25.68 -2.30 7.63
N PRO A 584 -26.52 -3.14 8.26
CA PRO A 584 -26.17 -3.77 9.52
C PRO A 584 -24.87 -4.57 9.38
N VAL A 585 -24.02 -4.55 10.40
CA VAL A 585 -22.75 -5.31 10.41
C VAL A 585 -22.98 -6.81 10.20
N THR A 586 -24.12 -7.34 10.64
CA THR A 586 -24.53 -8.74 10.43
C THR A 586 -24.82 -9.09 8.97
N SER A 587 -24.99 -8.09 8.10
CA SER A 587 -25.25 -8.26 6.67
C SER A 587 -24.01 -8.07 5.79
N LEU A 588 -22.82 -7.89 6.39
CA LEU A 588 -21.57 -7.72 5.67
C LEU A 588 -21.02 -9.06 5.14
N GLY A 589 -20.45 -9.02 3.93
CA GLY A 589 -19.89 -10.17 3.21
C GLY A 589 -20.82 -10.64 2.08
N GLY A 590 -20.35 -10.62 0.83
CA GLY A 590 -21.05 -11.21 -0.32
C GLY A 590 -21.42 -10.30 -1.49
N GLN A 591 -21.08 -9.01 -1.43
CA GLN A 591 -21.25 -8.06 -2.56
C GLN A 591 -19.95 -7.26 -2.74
N ARG A 592 -19.76 -6.71 -3.95
CA ARG A 592 -18.70 -5.73 -4.20
C ARG A 592 -19.00 -4.45 -3.42
N GLN A 593 -18.02 -3.96 -2.68
CA GLN A 593 -18.17 -2.91 -1.65
C GLN A 593 -17.37 -1.64 -2.00
N PHE A 594 -17.07 -1.45 -3.28
CA PHE A 594 -16.27 -0.33 -3.78
C PHE A 594 -16.59 -0.05 -5.25
N SER A 595 -16.33 1.18 -5.67
CA SER A 595 -16.43 1.63 -7.07
C SER A 595 -15.04 1.63 -7.70
N VAL A 596 -14.92 1.26 -8.98
CA VAL A 596 -13.66 1.39 -9.72
C VAL A 596 -13.73 2.63 -10.58
N ASP A 597 -12.76 3.52 -10.41
CA ASP A 597 -12.58 4.72 -11.22
C ASP A 597 -11.09 4.90 -11.54
N ASP A 598 -10.73 4.76 -12.82
CA ASP A 598 -9.38 4.99 -13.32
C ASP A 598 -9.12 6.47 -13.69
N ALA A 599 -10.09 7.37 -13.48
CA ALA A 599 -9.91 8.82 -13.67
C ALA A 599 -9.27 9.51 -12.45
N GLN A 600 -9.41 8.95 -11.25
CA GLN A 600 -8.81 9.48 -10.01
C GLN A 600 -7.44 8.83 -9.71
N PRO A 601 -6.43 9.53 -9.18
CA PRO A 601 -5.04 9.05 -9.21
C PRO A 601 -4.64 8.03 -8.13
N PHE A 602 -5.41 7.86 -7.05
CA PHE A 602 -5.04 7.05 -5.89
C PHE A 602 -5.42 5.57 -6.07
N PRO A 603 -4.56 4.59 -5.73
CA PRO A 603 -4.93 3.17 -5.73
C PRO A 603 -6.26 2.88 -5.03
N VAL A 604 -6.48 3.53 -3.88
CA VAL A 604 -7.73 3.51 -3.12
C VAL A 604 -7.85 4.80 -2.33
N TYR A 605 -9.07 5.30 -2.16
CA TYR A 605 -9.41 6.18 -1.06
C TYR A 605 -10.86 5.95 -0.63
N GLY A 606 -11.20 6.40 0.58
CA GLY A 606 -12.57 6.31 1.06
C GLY A 606 -12.70 6.54 2.54
N TRP A 607 -13.87 6.20 3.06
CA TRP A 607 -14.21 6.36 4.46
C TRP A 607 -15.20 5.30 4.94
N LEU A 608 -15.21 5.08 6.25
CA LEU A 608 -16.09 4.14 6.94
C LEU A 608 -16.58 4.75 8.25
N LYS A 609 -17.86 4.56 8.54
CA LYS A 609 -18.54 4.99 9.75
C LYS A 609 -19.19 3.79 10.45
N LEU A 610 -18.92 3.62 11.75
CA LEU A 610 -19.63 2.67 12.62
C LEU A 610 -20.45 3.40 13.67
N GLU A 611 -21.73 3.03 13.77
CA GLU A 611 -22.70 3.67 14.66
C GLU A 611 -23.77 2.67 15.13
N TRP A 612 -24.07 2.68 16.44
CA TRP A 612 -25.22 1.93 16.97
C TRP A 612 -26.52 2.66 16.62
N GLN A 613 -27.41 2.00 15.89
CA GLN A 613 -28.71 2.56 15.50
C GLN A 613 -29.85 1.72 16.07
N ALA A 614 -30.94 2.38 16.49
CA ALA A 614 -32.15 1.69 16.91
C ALA A 614 -32.70 0.84 15.76
N THR A 615 -32.97 -0.45 16.03
CA THR A 615 -33.65 -1.29 15.05
C THR A 615 -35.07 -0.75 14.93
N ARG A 616 -35.41 -0.13 13.80
CA ARG A 616 -36.80 0.28 13.56
C ARG A 616 -37.65 -0.99 13.52
N LEU A 617 -38.32 -1.32 14.63
CA LEU A 617 -39.50 -2.17 14.61
C LEU A 617 -40.53 -1.41 13.76
N ARG A 618 -40.66 -1.75 12.46
CA ARG A 618 -41.88 -1.37 11.75
C ARG A 618 -43.03 -2.03 12.53
N PRO A 619 -44.02 -1.29 13.05
CA PRO A 619 -45.26 -1.92 13.46
C PRO A 619 -45.81 -2.66 12.24
N PRO A 620 -46.41 -3.85 12.39
CA PRO A 620 -47.15 -4.44 11.29
C PRO A 620 -48.17 -3.39 10.83
N VAL A 621 -48.06 -2.97 9.58
CA VAL A 621 -49.11 -2.19 8.93
C VAL A 621 -50.37 -3.04 9.05
N ARG A 622 -51.30 -2.67 9.94
CA ARG A 622 -52.66 -3.17 9.87
C ARG A 622 -53.18 -2.67 8.53
N VAL A 623 -53.22 -3.56 7.55
CA VAL A 623 -54.04 -3.36 6.36
C VAL A 623 -55.46 -3.09 6.89
N PRO A 624 -56.09 -1.94 6.57
CA PRO A 624 -57.49 -1.77 6.85
C PRO A 624 -58.23 -2.93 6.16
N ILE A 625 -58.91 -3.75 6.95
CA ILE A 625 -59.86 -4.70 6.41
C ILE A 625 -60.95 -3.83 5.80
N ASN A 626 -60.89 -3.59 4.49
CA ASN A 626 -61.98 -2.96 3.78
C ASN A 626 -63.23 -3.82 4.03
N PRO A 627 -64.35 -3.23 4.50
CA PRO A 627 -65.60 -3.98 4.59
C PRO A 627 -65.93 -4.52 3.21
N VAL A 628 -66.20 -5.83 3.14
CA VAL A 628 -66.73 -6.49 1.95
C VAL A 628 -67.98 -5.72 1.49
N PRO A 629 -68.07 -5.28 0.23
CA PRO A 629 -69.30 -4.68 -0.27
C PRO A 629 -70.39 -5.75 -0.28
N VAL A 630 -71.40 -5.59 0.56
CA VAL A 630 -72.65 -6.34 0.44
C VAL A 630 -73.32 -5.87 -0.85
N GLN A 631 -73.38 -6.75 -1.85
CA GLN A 631 -74.16 -6.47 -3.06
C GLN A 631 -75.66 -6.44 -2.72
N PRO A 632 -76.43 -5.45 -3.23
CA PRO A 632 -77.86 -5.45 -3.08
C PRO A 632 -78.48 -6.52 -3.99
N ILE A 633 -79.28 -7.39 -3.40
CA ILE A 633 -80.20 -8.28 -4.11
C ILE A 633 -81.29 -7.38 -4.72
N HIS A 634 -81.33 -7.27 -6.05
CA HIS A 634 -82.48 -6.74 -6.75
C HIS A 634 -83.37 -7.88 -7.24
N ARG A 635 -84.65 -7.79 -6.88
CA ARG A 635 -85.76 -8.34 -7.66
C ARG A 635 -85.95 -7.55 -8.94
#